data_AF-A0A2N5WSV6-F1
#
_entry.id   AF-A0A2N5WSV6-F1
#
_cell.length_a   1.000
_cell.length_b   1.000
_cell.length_c   1.000
_cell.angle_alpha   90.00
_cell.angle_beta   90.00
_cell.angle_gamma   90.00
#
_symmetry.space_group_name_H-M   'P 1'
#
loop_
_entity.id
_entity.type
_entity.pdbx_description
1 polymer ?
#
loop_
_entity_poly.entity_id
_entity_poly.type
_entity_poly.pdbx_seq_one_letter_code
_entity_poly.pdbx_strand_id
1 'polypeptide(L)'
;MGRTPGRDLVAGFTVAIVALPLALGFGISSGLGAQAGLATAVVAGALAAVFGGSRLQVTGPTGAMTVVLVPIAHAHGAPGVLTVGLLAGIALVGLAVVRAGRWMVYVPAPVVEGFTIGIACVIALQQVPSALGVPTPEGDRVTLVAAQAVADFLRSPNWPAVTVAVAVAAAMLLGARWRPSVPFSLLAVAAATVLAEAVSLDVARIGELPAGLPLPSLGFLDPAAVPSLLGPALAVAALAALESLLSAAVADGMSVDSRHDPDKELFGQGVANLAAPLFGGVPATGAIARTAVNVRAGASSRLAALVHAAVLAAVVLAAAPLVA
;
A
#
# COMPACT_ATOMS: atom_id res chain seq x y z
N MET A 1 -20.12 -12.31 -22.93
CA MET A 1 -19.55 -12.83 -21.67
C MET A 1 -20.28 -12.20 -20.51
N GLY A 2 -21.01 -13.02 -19.75
CA GLY A 2 -21.93 -12.53 -18.72
C GLY A 2 -21.17 -11.90 -17.57
N ARG A 3 -21.61 -10.70 -17.15
CA ARG A 3 -21.22 -10.12 -15.87
C ARG A 3 -21.51 -11.17 -14.79
N THR A 4 -20.49 -11.64 -14.08
CA THR A 4 -20.67 -12.57 -12.95
C THR A 4 -20.48 -11.79 -11.64
N PRO A 5 -21.44 -10.92 -11.27
CA PRO A 5 -21.27 -10.02 -10.13
C PRO A 5 -20.94 -10.79 -8.85
N GLY A 6 -21.50 -12.00 -8.65
CA GLY A 6 -21.17 -12.84 -7.51
C GLY A 6 -19.68 -13.20 -7.39
N ARG A 7 -18.99 -13.46 -8.52
CA ARG A 7 -17.54 -13.74 -8.51
C ARG A 7 -16.75 -12.49 -8.16
N ASP A 8 -17.15 -11.34 -8.69
CA ASP A 8 -16.51 -10.06 -8.36
C ASP A 8 -16.71 -9.67 -6.88
N LEU A 9 -17.88 -9.94 -6.30
CA LEU A 9 -18.15 -9.70 -4.87
C LEU A 9 -17.22 -10.56 -3.99
N VAL A 10 -17.11 -11.86 -4.27
CA VAL A 10 -16.23 -12.78 -3.53
C VAL A 10 -14.77 -12.41 -3.71
N ALA A 11 -14.36 -12.06 -4.93
CA ALA A 11 -12.99 -11.62 -5.21
C ALA A 11 -12.65 -10.33 -4.45
N GLY A 12 -13.51 -9.31 -4.51
CA GLY A 12 -13.31 -8.06 -3.79
C GLY A 12 -13.22 -8.24 -2.26
N PHE A 13 -14.08 -9.08 -1.69
CA PHE A 13 -14.01 -9.45 -0.28
C PHE A 13 -12.70 -10.17 0.08
N THR A 14 -12.29 -11.14 -0.74
CA THR A 14 -11.02 -11.87 -0.55
C THR A 14 -9.82 -10.93 -0.59
N VAL A 15 -9.80 -10.01 -1.54
CA VAL A 15 -8.73 -9.02 -1.65
C VAL A 15 -8.75 -8.06 -0.47
N ALA A 16 -9.91 -7.60 0.01
CA ALA A 16 -10.00 -6.74 1.19
C ALA A 16 -9.39 -7.39 2.43
N ILE A 17 -9.69 -8.67 2.68
CA ILE A 17 -9.10 -9.44 3.78
C ILE A 17 -7.57 -9.47 3.69
N VAL A 18 -7.02 -9.73 2.50
CA VAL A 18 -5.57 -9.82 2.29
C VAL A 18 -4.90 -8.43 2.36
N ALA A 19 -5.60 -7.40 1.89
CA ALA A 19 -5.07 -6.06 1.75
C ALA A 19 -5.14 -5.25 3.06
N LEU A 20 -6.04 -5.57 3.98
CA LEU A 20 -6.21 -4.83 5.23
C LEU A 20 -4.90 -4.77 6.06
N PRO A 21 -4.22 -5.89 6.39
CA PRO A 21 -2.95 -5.83 7.12
C PRO A 21 -1.87 -5.06 6.36
N LEU A 22 -1.83 -5.20 5.02
CA LEU A 22 -0.85 -4.50 4.18
C LEU A 22 -1.08 -2.99 4.16
N ALA A 23 -2.35 -2.54 4.13
CA ALA A 23 -2.69 -1.13 4.15
C ALA A 23 -2.27 -0.48 5.47
N LEU A 24 -2.57 -1.13 6.60
CA LEU A 24 -2.16 -0.68 7.93
C LEU A 24 -0.63 -0.62 8.05
N GLY A 25 0.05 -1.70 7.68
CA GLY A 25 1.51 -1.80 7.73
C GLY A 25 2.18 -0.71 6.90
N PHE A 26 1.77 -0.52 5.65
CA PHE A 26 2.39 0.49 4.78
C PHE A 26 2.10 1.94 5.17
N GLY A 27 0.95 2.21 5.80
CA GLY A 27 0.65 3.53 6.38
C GLY A 27 1.50 3.83 7.61
N ILE A 28 1.71 2.84 8.48
CA ILE A 28 2.60 2.97 9.65
C ILE A 28 4.04 3.17 9.18
N SER A 29 4.53 2.31 8.28
CA SER A 29 5.90 2.40 7.81
C SER A 29 6.18 3.66 6.98
N SER A 30 5.16 4.35 6.47
CA SER A 30 5.36 5.63 5.76
C SER A 30 5.46 6.83 6.71
N GLY A 31 5.35 6.61 8.03
CA GLY A 31 5.40 7.65 9.05
C GLY A 31 4.09 8.43 9.25
N LEU A 32 3.02 8.10 8.53
CA LEU A 32 1.72 8.79 8.64
C LEU A 32 0.69 8.00 9.45
N GLY A 33 1.00 6.75 9.81
CA GLY A 33 0.15 5.91 10.64
C GLY A 33 -0.86 5.06 9.89
N ALA A 34 -1.52 4.17 10.63
CA ALA A 34 -2.49 3.20 10.10
C ALA A 34 -3.66 3.86 9.35
N GLN A 35 -4.12 5.02 9.83
CA GLN A 35 -5.22 5.77 9.23
C GLN A 35 -4.93 6.18 7.80
N ALA A 36 -3.72 6.68 7.53
CA ALA A 36 -3.35 7.10 6.20
C ALA A 36 -3.36 5.93 5.21
N GLY A 37 -2.86 4.77 5.62
CA GLY A 37 -2.88 3.56 4.80
C GLY A 37 -4.29 3.07 4.47
N LEU A 38 -5.19 3.09 5.46
CA LEU A 38 -6.61 2.74 5.27
C LEU A 38 -7.33 3.75 4.36
N ALA A 39 -7.14 5.05 4.61
CA ALA A 39 -7.73 6.11 3.80
C ALA A 39 -7.30 6.00 2.33
N THR A 40 -6.02 5.74 2.08
CA THR A 40 -5.51 5.47 0.74
C THR A 40 -6.17 4.24 0.12
N ALA A 41 -6.22 3.11 0.83
CA ALA A 41 -6.78 1.87 0.28
C ALA A 41 -8.28 2.00 -0.07
N VAL A 42 -9.04 2.79 0.70
CA VAL A 42 -10.45 3.06 0.43
C VAL A 42 -10.61 4.09 -0.70
N VAL A 43 -10.08 5.30 -0.52
CA VAL A 43 -10.34 6.43 -1.41
C VAL A 43 -9.62 6.25 -2.75
N ALA A 44 -8.31 6.00 -2.72
CA ALA A 44 -7.52 5.81 -3.92
C ALA A 44 -7.94 4.52 -4.65
N GLY A 45 -8.21 3.45 -3.90
CA GLY A 45 -8.68 2.17 -4.44
C GLY A 45 -10.01 2.31 -5.20
N ALA A 46 -10.99 3.00 -4.62
CA ALA A 46 -12.28 3.24 -5.27
C ALA A 46 -12.14 4.12 -6.51
N LEU A 47 -11.45 5.26 -6.41
CA LEU A 47 -11.32 6.21 -7.51
C LEU A 47 -10.51 5.65 -8.68
N ALA A 48 -9.40 4.98 -8.41
CA ALA A 48 -8.63 4.31 -9.46
C ALA A 48 -9.43 3.17 -10.13
N ALA A 49 -10.28 2.45 -9.39
CA ALA A 49 -11.16 1.44 -10.00
C ALA A 49 -12.19 2.07 -10.97
N VAL A 50 -12.74 3.24 -10.64
CA VAL A 50 -13.71 3.96 -11.49
C VAL A 50 -13.02 4.59 -12.70
N PHE A 51 -11.93 5.32 -12.48
CA PHE A 51 -11.30 6.18 -13.50
C PHE A 51 -10.11 5.53 -14.22
N GLY A 52 -9.55 4.44 -13.69
CA GLY A 52 -8.40 3.73 -14.23
C GLY A 52 -8.67 3.01 -15.55
N GLY A 53 -7.61 2.49 -16.16
CA GLY A 53 -7.63 1.79 -17.44
C GLY A 53 -7.81 0.28 -17.30
N SER A 54 -7.34 -0.29 -16.20
CA SER A 54 -7.48 -1.72 -15.90
C SER A 54 -8.80 -2.07 -15.23
N ARG A 55 -9.36 -3.24 -15.55
CA ARG A 55 -10.59 -3.75 -14.91
C ARG A 55 -10.33 -4.55 -13.65
N LEU A 56 -9.12 -5.07 -13.50
CA LEU A 56 -8.77 -6.05 -12.46
C LEU A 56 -7.77 -5.50 -11.43
N GLN A 57 -7.17 -4.35 -11.74
CA GLN A 57 -6.21 -3.67 -10.88
C GLN A 57 -6.83 -3.26 -9.55
N VAL A 58 -6.07 -3.44 -8.48
CA VAL A 58 -6.40 -2.97 -7.15
C VAL A 58 -5.35 -1.96 -6.70
N THR A 59 -5.78 -0.74 -6.45
CA THR A 59 -4.93 0.39 -6.04
C THR A 59 -4.95 0.58 -4.53
N GLY A 60 -3.82 1.01 -3.97
CA GLY A 60 -3.73 1.46 -2.58
C GLY A 60 -2.28 1.76 -2.21
N PRO A 61 -1.93 1.80 -0.91
CA PRO A 61 -0.55 2.02 -0.49
C PRO A 61 0.31 0.80 -0.82
N THR A 62 1.57 1.03 -1.24
CA THR A 62 2.55 -0.01 -1.55
C THR A 62 3.85 0.23 -0.77
N GLY A 63 4.59 -0.86 -0.49
CA GLY A 63 5.87 -0.74 0.20
C GLY A 63 6.91 0.05 -0.60
N ALA A 64 6.89 -0.02 -1.94
CA ALA A 64 7.75 0.82 -2.77
C ALA A 64 7.48 2.31 -2.56
N MET A 65 6.20 2.68 -2.48
CA MET A 65 5.82 4.05 -2.21
C MET A 65 6.30 4.47 -0.82
N THR A 66 6.11 3.63 0.20
CA THR A 66 6.63 3.86 1.55
C THR A 66 8.12 4.23 1.55
N VAL A 67 8.96 3.52 0.77
CA VAL A 67 10.40 3.81 0.67
C VAL A 67 10.68 5.25 0.26
N VAL A 68 9.91 5.78 -0.69
CA VAL A 68 10.07 7.16 -1.18
C VAL A 68 9.46 8.18 -0.22
N LEU A 69 8.41 7.79 0.52
CA LEU A 69 7.70 8.69 1.43
C LEU A 69 8.39 8.90 2.76
N VAL A 70 9.13 7.92 3.29
CA VAL A 70 9.79 8.03 4.60
C VAL A 70 10.74 9.24 4.69
N PRO A 71 11.66 9.47 3.73
CA PRO A 71 12.52 10.66 3.76
C PRO A 71 11.72 11.98 3.70
N ILE A 72 10.61 12.00 2.98
CA ILE A 72 9.73 13.17 2.86
C ILE A 72 9.02 13.42 4.20
N ALA A 73 8.54 12.35 4.85
CA ALA A 73 7.92 12.43 6.17
C ALA A 73 8.90 12.95 7.23
N HIS A 74 10.17 12.52 7.19
CA HIS A 74 11.20 13.02 8.11
C HIS A 74 11.54 14.50 7.86
N ALA A 75 11.69 14.91 6.59
CA ALA A 75 12.11 16.26 6.23
C ALA A 75 10.98 17.31 6.31
N HIS A 76 9.74 16.92 5.99
CA HIS A 76 8.61 17.83 5.80
C HIS A 76 7.36 17.46 6.61
N GLY A 77 7.44 16.40 7.42
CA GLY A 77 6.30 15.90 8.19
C GLY A 77 5.17 15.31 7.33
N ALA A 78 4.06 14.99 7.99
CA ALA A 78 2.85 14.52 7.32
C ALA A 78 2.32 15.50 6.24
N PRO A 79 2.30 16.83 6.46
CA PRO A 79 1.82 17.76 5.44
C PRO A 79 2.63 17.73 4.14
N GLY A 80 3.95 17.51 4.22
CA GLY A 80 4.81 17.34 3.06
C GLY A 80 4.45 16.11 2.23
N VAL A 81 4.21 14.97 2.87
CA VAL A 81 3.80 13.73 2.19
C VAL A 81 2.45 13.88 1.48
N LEU A 82 1.48 14.51 2.13
CA LEU A 82 0.16 14.79 1.54
C LEU A 82 0.26 15.76 0.35
N THR A 83 1.07 16.81 0.48
CA THR A 83 1.35 17.77 -0.60
C THR A 83 2.02 17.10 -1.79
N VAL A 84 3.02 16.26 -1.55
CA VAL A 84 3.68 15.46 -2.59
C VAL A 84 2.68 14.55 -3.30
N GLY A 85 1.77 13.93 -2.58
CA GLY A 85 0.70 13.13 -3.18
C GLY A 85 -0.21 13.91 -4.09
N LEU A 86 -0.65 15.10 -3.63
CA LEU A 86 -1.47 15.99 -4.44
C LEU A 86 -0.75 16.40 -5.73
N LEU A 87 0.51 16.86 -5.62
CA LEU A 87 1.33 17.27 -6.76
C LEU A 87 1.62 16.11 -7.72
N ALA A 88 1.88 14.91 -7.19
CA ALA A 88 2.05 13.70 -7.99
C ALA A 88 0.76 13.35 -8.75
N GLY A 89 -0.40 13.51 -8.11
CA GLY A 89 -1.71 13.37 -8.75
C GLY A 89 -1.89 14.34 -9.93
N ILE A 90 -1.53 15.61 -9.75
CA ILE A 90 -1.52 16.61 -10.83
C ILE A 90 -0.61 16.17 -11.98
N ALA A 91 0.62 15.74 -11.67
CA ALA A 91 1.58 15.29 -12.66
C ALA A 91 1.07 14.08 -13.44
N LEU A 92 0.48 13.08 -12.77
CA LEU A 92 -0.11 11.90 -13.39
C LEU A 92 -1.29 12.24 -14.32
N VAL A 93 -2.19 13.14 -13.90
CA VAL A 93 -3.26 13.65 -14.77
C VAL A 93 -2.65 14.36 -15.98
N GLY A 94 -1.63 15.18 -15.78
CA GLY A 94 -0.89 15.85 -16.87
C GLY A 94 -0.32 14.86 -17.87
N LEU A 95 0.37 13.81 -17.38
CA LEU A 95 0.90 12.72 -18.20
C LEU A 95 -0.20 11.99 -18.98
N ALA A 96 -1.36 11.74 -18.37
CA ALA A 96 -2.50 11.14 -19.06
C ALA A 96 -3.06 12.03 -20.17
N VAL A 97 -3.17 13.34 -19.94
CA VAL A 97 -3.68 14.31 -20.94
C VAL A 97 -2.78 14.36 -22.16
N VAL A 98 -1.45 14.38 -21.97
CA VAL A 98 -0.48 14.32 -23.09
C VAL A 98 -0.29 12.92 -23.66
N ARG A 99 -1.04 11.93 -23.16
CA ARG A 99 -1.02 10.53 -23.58
C ARG A 99 0.35 9.87 -23.45
N ALA A 100 1.02 10.15 -22.32
CA ALA A 100 2.36 9.66 -22.04
C ALA A 100 2.38 8.18 -21.58
N GLY A 101 1.24 7.59 -21.20
CA GLY A 101 1.17 6.22 -20.67
C GLY A 101 1.61 5.17 -21.68
N ARG A 102 1.36 5.41 -22.98
CA ARG A 102 1.79 4.54 -24.08
C ARG A 102 3.31 4.29 -24.11
N TRP A 103 4.11 5.27 -23.67
CA TRP A 103 5.56 5.20 -23.77
C TRP A 103 6.18 4.28 -22.74
N MET A 104 5.40 3.88 -21.72
CA MET A 104 5.94 3.05 -20.67
C MET A 104 6.25 1.62 -21.10
N VAL A 105 5.69 1.19 -22.24
CA VAL A 105 6.07 -0.04 -22.93
C VAL A 105 7.56 -0.05 -23.34
N TYR A 106 8.20 1.13 -23.46
CA TYR A 106 9.61 1.24 -23.83
C TYR A 106 10.58 1.17 -22.64
N VAL A 107 10.09 1.03 -21.40
CA VAL A 107 10.97 0.84 -20.24
C VAL A 107 11.61 -0.55 -20.33
N PRO A 108 12.94 -0.65 -20.41
CA PRO A 108 13.60 -1.94 -20.57
C PRO A 108 13.33 -2.87 -19.38
N ALA A 109 13.09 -4.16 -19.64
CA ALA A 109 12.90 -5.17 -18.60
C ALA A 109 14.01 -5.16 -17.51
N PRO A 110 15.32 -5.00 -17.85
CA PRO A 110 16.37 -4.91 -16.83
C PRO A 110 16.19 -3.75 -15.84
N VAL A 111 15.59 -2.63 -16.26
CA VAL A 111 15.31 -1.48 -15.39
C VAL A 111 14.20 -1.84 -14.40
N VAL A 112 13.15 -2.50 -14.88
CA VAL A 112 12.04 -2.95 -14.03
C VAL A 112 12.49 -4.01 -13.03
N GLU A 113 13.30 -4.97 -13.47
CA GLU A 113 13.86 -6.01 -12.61
C GLU A 113 14.78 -5.43 -11.54
N GLY A 114 15.73 -4.57 -11.93
CA GLY A 114 16.62 -3.88 -10.98
C GLY A 114 15.85 -3.01 -9.99
N PHE A 115 14.83 -2.30 -10.45
CA PHE A 115 13.95 -1.50 -9.61
C PHE A 115 13.19 -2.38 -8.59
N THR A 116 12.62 -3.49 -9.04
CA THR A 116 11.87 -4.43 -8.20
C THR A 116 12.76 -5.07 -7.14
N ILE A 117 13.97 -5.53 -7.51
CA ILE A 117 14.95 -6.09 -6.57
C ILE A 117 15.40 -5.02 -5.56
N GLY A 118 15.65 -3.80 -6.03
CA GLY A 118 16.00 -2.66 -5.18
C GLY A 118 14.95 -2.39 -4.11
N ILE A 119 13.68 -2.26 -4.51
CA ILE A 119 12.56 -2.12 -3.55
C ILE A 119 12.51 -3.30 -2.60
N ALA A 120 12.60 -4.53 -3.09
CA ALA A 120 12.51 -5.72 -2.23
C ALA A 120 13.59 -5.71 -1.13
N CYS A 121 14.83 -5.36 -1.48
CA CYS A 121 15.92 -5.20 -0.52
C CYS A 121 15.63 -4.08 0.48
N VAL A 122 15.14 -2.92 0.01
CA VAL A 122 14.85 -1.79 0.89
C VAL A 122 13.71 -2.11 1.85
N ILE A 123 12.59 -2.68 1.36
CA ILE A 123 11.48 -3.12 2.21
C ILE A 123 11.98 -4.11 3.26
N ALA A 124 12.75 -5.13 2.84
CA ALA A 124 13.27 -6.14 3.76
C ALA A 124 14.10 -5.50 4.89
N LEU A 125 15.01 -4.58 4.55
CA LEU A 125 15.82 -3.86 5.52
C LEU A 125 14.98 -2.91 6.41
N GLN A 126 13.96 -2.25 5.86
CA GLN A 126 13.04 -1.40 6.62
C GLN A 126 12.18 -2.19 7.62
N GLN A 127 11.96 -3.49 7.42
CA GLN A 127 11.24 -4.33 8.39
C GLN A 127 12.13 -4.81 9.55
N VAL A 128 13.46 -4.69 9.46
CA VAL A 128 14.39 -5.21 10.48
C VAL A 128 14.13 -4.63 11.88
N PRO A 129 13.98 -3.30 12.07
CA PRO A 129 13.71 -2.74 13.39
C PRO A 129 12.42 -3.30 14.02
N SER A 130 11.34 -3.32 13.24
CA SER A 130 10.04 -3.84 13.71
C SER A 130 10.06 -5.34 14.00
N ALA A 131 10.77 -6.14 13.18
CA ALA A 131 10.91 -7.57 13.39
C ALA A 131 11.74 -7.92 14.64
N LEU A 132 12.71 -7.08 14.99
CA LEU A 132 13.53 -7.21 16.19
C LEU A 132 12.86 -6.62 17.44
N GLY A 133 11.76 -5.89 17.29
CA GLY A 133 11.06 -5.24 18.40
C GLY A 133 11.84 -4.08 19.02
N VAL A 134 12.69 -3.41 18.24
CA VAL A 134 13.46 -2.24 18.68
C VAL A 134 12.89 -0.95 18.11
N PRO A 135 13.03 0.20 18.80
CA PRO A 135 12.69 1.50 18.23
C PRO A 135 13.44 1.72 16.90
N THR A 136 12.76 2.27 15.90
CA THR A 136 13.39 2.56 14.61
C THR A 136 14.50 3.61 14.77
N PRO A 137 15.76 3.29 14.48
CA PRO A 137 16.85 4.27 14.56
C PRO A 137 16.63 5.43 13.57
N GLU A 138 17.03 6.64 13.95
CA GLU A 138 17.02 7.78 13.06
C GLU A 138 18.11 7.65 11.98
N GLY A 139 17.76 7.87 10.71
CA GLY A 139 18.72 7.94 9.62
C GLY A 139 18.12 7.75 8.24
N ASP A 140 18.77 8.33 7.23
CA ASP A 140 18.31 8.29 5.83
C ASP A 140 18.80 7.04 5.08
N ARG A 141 19.84 6.37 5.61
CA ARG A 141 20.44 5.17 4.99
C ARG A 141 19.87 3.92 5.61
N VAL A 142 18.94 3.29 4.89
CA VAL A 142 18.24 2.07 5.33
C VAL A 142 19.18 0.95 5.78
N THR A 143 20.35 0.80 5.16
CA THR A 143 21.36 -0.18 5.57
C THR A 143 21.96 0.11 6.95
N LEU A 144 22.22 1.39 7.27
CA LEU A 144 22.73 1.80 8.58
C LEU A 144 21.64 1.65 9.65
N VAL A 145 20.40 2.04 9.33
CA VAL A 145 19.24 1.89 10.22
C VAL A 145 19.04 0.41 10.59
N ALA A 146 19.12 -0.51 9.61
CA ALA A 146 19.02 -1.94 9.87
C ALA A 146 20.19 -2.47 10.71
N ALA A 147 21.43 -2.03 10.44
CA ALA A 147 22.61 -2.44 11.20
C ALA A 147 22.56 -1.94 12.66
N GLN A 148 22.11 -0.70 12.87
CA GLN A 148 21.89 -0.12 14.19
C GLN A 148 20.80 -0.89 14.95
N ALA A 149 19.68 -1.21 14.30
CA ALA A 149 18.62 -2.01 14.91
C ALA A 149 19.12 -3.40 15.37
N VAL A 150 19.99 -4.05 14.59
CA VAL A 150 20.66 -5.29 15.01
C VAL A 150 21.56 -5.04 16.22
N ALA A 151 22.35 -3.97 16.23
CA ALA A 151 23.20 -3.62 17.37
C ALA A 151 22.39 -3.34 18.64
N ASP A 152 21.25 -2.65 18.53
CA ASP A 152 20.35 -2.35 19.64
C ASP A 152 19.69 -3.62 20.17
N PHE A 153 19.25 -4.51 19.28
CA PHE A 153 18.74 -5.83 19.67
C PHE A 153 19.79 -6.66 20.42
N LEU A 154 21.05 -6.64 19.97
CA LEU A 154 22.13 -7.35 20.66
C LEU A 154 22.43 -6.80 22.07
N ARG A 155 22.15 -5.51 22.31
CA ARG A 155 22.28 -4.90 23.64
C ARG A 155 21.09 -5.22 24.55
N SER A 156 19.88 -5.22 24.00
CA SER A 156 18.64 -5.50 24.73
C SER A 156 17.67 -6.33 23.88
N PRO A 157 17.80 -7.66 23.87
CA PRO A 157 17.01 -8.52 22.98
C PRO A 157 15.52 -8.56 23.37
N ASN A 158 14.64 -8.31 22.40
CA ASN A 158 13.20 -8.57 22.51
C ASN A 158 12.83 -9.86 21.77
N TRP A 159 12.99 -11.00 22.44
CA TRP A 159 12.66 -12.32 21.90
C TRP A 159 11.17 -12.52 21.58
N PRO A 160 10.20 -11.99 22.37
CA PRO A 160 8.79 -12.02 22.00
C PRO A 160 8.51 -11.46 20.61
N ALA A 161 9.05 -10.28 20.28
CA ALA A 161 8.85 -9.65 18.97
C ALA A 161 9.39 -10.52 17.82
N VAL A 162 10.62 -11.02 17.96
CA VAL A 162 11.24 -11.91 16.96
C VAL A 162 10.43 -13.19 16.78
N THR A 163 9.97 -13.79 17.88
CA THR A 163 9.19 -15.04 17.84
C THR A 163 7.86 -14.82 17.12
N VAL A 164 7.16 -13.72 17.41
CA VAL A 164 5.92 -13.36 16.73
C VAL A 164 6.17 -13.09 15.24
N ALA A 165 7.20 -12.31 14.90
CA ALA A 165 7.53 -11.99 13.51
C ALA A 165 7.84 -13.26 12.69
N VAL A 166 8.69 -14.15 13.21
CA VAL A 166 9.04 -15.42 12.56
C VAL A 166 7.84 -16.35 12.48
N ALA A 167 7.04 -16.48 13.54
CA ALA A 167 5.85 -17.33 13.56
C ALA A 167 4.80 -16.87 12.54
N VAL A 168 4.51 -15.56 12.48
CA VAL A 168 3.59 -14.98 11.49
C VAL A 168 4.11 -15.20 10.08
N ALA A 169 5.39 -14.92 9.82
CA ALA A 169 6.00 -15.14 8.51
C ALA A 169 5.96 -16.62 8.10
N ALA A 170 6.27 -17.54 9.01
CA ALA A 170 6.19 -18.98 8.77
C ALA A 170 4.76 -19.44 8.49
N ALA A 171 3.78 -18.97 9.27
CA ALA A 171 2.36 -19.26 9.04
C ALA A 171 1.90 -18.77 7.67
N MET A 172 2.32 -17.58 7.25
CA MET A 172 2.02 -17.03 5.92
C MET A 172 2.66 -17.88 4.80
N LEU A 173 3.95 -18.18 4.89
CA LEU A 173 4.69 -18.88 3.83
C LEU A 173 4.31 -20.36 3.71
N LEU A 174 4.20 -21.07 4.84
CA LEU A 174 3.82 -22.48 4.87
C LEU A 174 2.34 -22.67 4.60
N GLY A 175 1.49 -21.80 5.18
CA GLY A 175 0.06 -21.82 4.96
C GLY A 175 -0.30 -21.57 3.49
N ALA A 176 0.27 -20.54 2.87
CA ALA A 176 0.01 -20.23 1.47
C ALA A 176 0.43 -21.37 0.52
N ARG A 177 1.44 -22.19 0.89
CA ARG A 177 1.82 -23.39 0.12
C ARG A 177 0.82 -24.54 0.29
N TRP A 178 0.24 -24.70 1.49
CA TRP A 178 -0.69 -25.78 1.78
C TRP A 178 -2.12 -25.51 1.30
N ARG A 179 -2.64 -24.30 1.56
CA ARG A 179 -4.01 -23.89 1.24
C ARG A 179 -4.03 -22.46 0.68
N PRO A 180 -3.69 -22.24 -0.61
CA PRO A 180 -3.58 -20.91 -1.20
C PRO A 180 -4.85 -20.04 -1.11
N SER A 181 -6.02 -20.66 -0.97
CA SER A 181 -7.30 -19.98 -0.84
C SER A 181 -7.56 -19.37 0.54
N VAL A 182 -6.78 -19.76 1.56
CA VAL A 182 -6.95 -19.29 2.94
C VAL A 182 -6.10 -18.04 3.18
N PRO A 183 -6.67 -16.96 3.74
CA PRO A 183 -5.94 -15.71 4.02
C PRO A 183 -5.09 -15.83 5.29
N PHE A 184 -4.00 -16.60 5.23
CA PHE A 184 -3.13 -16.86 6.37
C PHE A 184 -2.53 -15.60 6.99
N SER A 185 -2.38 -14.49 6.25
CA SER A 185 -1.94 -13.22 6.80
C SER A 185 -2.89 -12.70 7.88
N LEU A 186 -4.20 -12.70 7.62
CA LEU A 186 -5.19 -12.23 8.60
C LEU A 186 -5.30 -13.20 9.77
N LEU A 187 -5.34 -14.50 9.51
CA LEU A 187 -5.42 -15.52 10.57
C LEU A 187 -4.21 -15.48 11.50
N ALA A 188 -3.00 -15.33 10.94
CA ALA A 188 -1.77 -15.25 11.71
C ALA A 188 -1.72 -13.96 12.54
N VAL A 189 -2.10 -12.81 11.97
CA VAL A 189 -2.18 -11.55 12.72
C VAL A 189 -3.23 -11.65 13.84
N ALA A 190 -4.44 -12.15 13.56
CA ALA A 190 -5.48 -12.31 14.57
C ALA A 190 -5.03 -13.25 15.71
N ALA A 191 -4.44 -14.40 15.38
CA ALA A 191 -3.91 -15.33 16.38
C ALA A 191 -2.77 -14.70 17.19
N ALA A 192 -1.86 -13.98 16.53
CA ALA A 192 -0.76 -13.29 17.20
C ALA A 192 -1.27 -12.19 18.13
N THR A 193 -2.28 -11.41 17.72
CA THR A 193 -2.93 -10.38 18.56
C THR A 193 -3.59 -11.01 19.78
N VAL A 194 -4.39 -12.07 19.61
CA VAL A 194 -5.05 -12.76 20.74
C VAL A 194 -4.02 -13.33 21.70
N LEU A 195 -2.96 -13.95 21.19
CA LEU A 195 -1.90 -14.51 22.03
C LEU A 195 -1.10 -13.42 22.76
N ALA A 196 -0.80 -12.31 22.06
CA ALA A 196 -0.10 -11.18 22.65
C ALA A 196 -0.90 -10.54 23.79
N GLU A 197 -2.22 -10.39 23.64
CA GLU A 197 -3.09 -9.90 24.71
C GLU A 197 -3.22 -10.92 25.85
N ALA A 198 -3.49 -12.20 25.54
CA ALA A 198 -3.73 -13.22 26.54
C ALA A 198 -2.52 -13.48 27.47
N VAL A 199 -1.32 -13.33 26.94
CA VAL A 199 -0.06 -13.58 27.68
C VAL A 199 0.65 -12.25 28.02
N SER A 200 0.08 -11.11 27.67
CA SER A 200 0.68 -9.78 27.86
C SER A 200 2.11 -9.69 27.29
N LEU A 201 2.29 -10.17 26.06
CA LEU A 201 3.59 -10.13 25.39
C LEU A 201 4.03 -8.68 25.15
N ASP A 202 5.32 -8.42 25.41
CA ASP A 202 5.94 -7.12 25.16
C ASP A 202 6.29 -6.97 23.67
N VAL A 203 5.26 -6.68 22.89
CA VAL A 203 5.36 -6.44 21.44
C VAL A 203 4.76 -5.09 21.09
N ALA A 204 5.34 -4.42 20.10
CA ALA A 204 4.81 -3.16 19.60
C ALA A 204 3.37 -3.35 19.13
N ARG A 205 2.45 -2.56 19.70
CA ARG A 205 1.03 -2.60 19.34
C ARG A 205 0.76 -1.56 18.26
N ILE A 206 -0.06 -1.94 17.29
CA ILE A 206 -0.76 -0.94 16.49
C ILE A 206 -1.71 -0.27 17.47
N GLY A 207 -1.53 1.05 17.68
CA GLY A 207 -2.39 1.82 18.58
C GLY A 207 -3.85 1.81 18.11
N GLU A 208 -4.63 2.73 18.65
CA GLU A 208 -6.03 2.86 18.27
C GLU A 208 -6.19 3.01 16.75
N LEU A 209 -6.98 2.10 16.15
CA LEU A 209 -7.46 2.30 14.79
C LEU A 209 -8.36 3.54 14.77
N PRO A 210 -8.22 4.40 13.76
CA PRO A 210 -8.99 5.63 13.68
C PRO A 210 -10.50 5.37 13.62
N ALA A 211 -11.25 6.20 14.33
CA ALA A 211 -12.71 6.20 14.26
C ALA A 211 -13.18 6.85 12.94
N GLY A 212 -13.07 6.12 11.84
CA GLY A 212 -13.54 6.57 10.53
C GLY A 212 -12.46 7.14 9.61
N LEU A 213 -12.91 7.61 8.44
CA LEU A 213 -12.09 8.39 7.51
C LEU A 213 -12.17 9.88 7.90
N PRO A 214 -11.04 10.61 7.86
CA PRO A 214 -11.05 12.03 8.18
C PRO A 214 -11.82 12.80 7.09
N LEU A 215 -12.40 13.94 7.47
CA LEU A 215 -13.07 14.81 6.51
C LEU A 215 -12.05 15.40 5.51
N PRO A 216 -12.45 15.60 4.24
CA PRO A 216 -11.56 16.16 3.23
C PRO A 216 -11.09 17.56 3.65
N SER A 217 -9.78 17.77 3.64
CA SER A 217 -9.14 19.02 4.04
C SER A 217 -7.98 19.38 3.12
N LEU A 218 -7.76 20.67 2.92
CA LEU A 218 -6.56 21.23 2.28
C LEU A 218 -5.60 21.86 3.29
N GLY A 219 -5.85 21.67 4.60
CA GLY A 219 -5.04 22.27 5.68
C GLY A 219 -3.60 21.80 5.74
N PHE A 220 -3.24 20.76 4.96
CA PHE A 220 -1.87 20.29 4.82
C PHE A 220 -1.05 21.11 3.80
N LEU A 221 -1.70 21.91 2.95
CA LEU A 221 -1.01 22.66 1.90
C LEU A 221 -0.35 23.91 2.45
N ASP A 222 0.97 23.91 2.40
CA ASP A 222 1.78 25.11 2.54
C ASP A 222 2.34 25.52 1.17
N PRO A 223 1.83 26.61 0.55
CA PRO A 223 2.33 27.11 -0.72
C PRO A 223 3.84 27.41 -0.71
N ALA A 224 4.41 27.75 0.44
CA ALA A 224 5.85 28.03 0.56
C ALA A 224 6.71 26.76 0.44
N ALA A 225 6.18 25.60 0.82
CA ALA A 225 6.86 24.31 0.71
C ALA A 225 6.75 23.69 -0.70
N VAL A 226 5.81 24.14 -1.54
CA VAL A 226 5.57 23.55 -2.88
C VAL A 226 6.84 23.47 -3.74
N PRO A 227 7.68 24.52 -3.87
CA PRO A 227 8.86 24.46 -4.73
C PRO A 227 9.87 23.37 -4.34
N SER A 228 10.08 23.12 -3.05
CA SER A 228 11.00 22.07 -2.58
C SER A 228 10.42 20.66 -2.75
N LEU A 229 9.10 20.54 -2.85
CA LEU A 229 8.39 19.28 -3.00
C LEU A 229 8.15 18.86 -4.46
N LEU A 230 8.45 19.72 -5.45
CA LEU A 230 8.28 19.37 -6.88
C LEU A 230 9.12 18.17 -7.31
N GLY A 231 10.40 18.11 -6.91
CA GLY A 231 11.28 16.98 -7.22
C GLY A 231 10.75 15.66 -6.65
N PRO A 232 10.49 15.58 -5.33
CA PRO A 232 9.86 14.41 -4.72
C PRO A 232 8.50 14.04 -5.35
N ALA A 233 7.65 15.01 -5.69
CA ALA A 233 6.37 14.77 -6.35
C ALA A 233 6.52 14.13 -7.73
N LEU A 234 7.51 14.55 -8.52
CA LEU A 234 7.80 13.92 -9.81
C LEU A 234 8.33 12.50 -9.65
N ALA A 235 9.15 12.24 -8.64
CA ALA A 235 9.62 10.89 -8.32
C ALA A 235 8.46 9.96 -7.92
N VAL A 236 7.55 10.45 -7.05
CA VAL A 236 6.34 9.74 -6.64
C VAL A 236 5.40 9.51 -7.83
N ALA A 237 5.21 10.50 -8.71
CA ALA A 237 4.40 10.35 -9.91
C ALA A 237 4.99 9.32 -10.89
N ALA A 238 6.30 9.38 -11.13
CA ALA A 238 6.98 8.40 -11.98
C ALA A 238 6.86 6.98 -11.40
N LEU A 239 7.05 6.84 -10.08
CA LEU A 239 6.87 5.57 -9.38
C LEU A 239 5.43 5.05 -9.48
N ALA A 240 4.44 5.91 -9.25
CA ALA A 240 3.04 5.54 -9.35
C ALA A 240 2.66 5.10 -10.77
N ALA A 241 3.12 5.82 -11.80
CA ALA A 241 2.95 5.42 -13.20
C ALA A 241 3.61 4.06 -13.48
N LEU A 242 4.90 3.96 -13.13
CA LEU A 242 5.72 2.79 -12.79
C LEU A 242 4.92 1.53 -12.46
N GLU A 243 4.61 1.43 -11.17
CA GLU A 243 4.03 0.24 -10.58
C GLU A 243 2.62 -0.02 -11.10
N SER A 244 1.85 1.05 -11.35
CA SER A 244 0.46 0.92 -11.76
C SER A 244 0.33 0.22 -13.10
N LEU A 245 1.07 0.66 -14.11
CA LEU A 245 0.99 0.07 -15.45
C LEU A 245 1.71 -1.29 -15.52
N LEU A 246 2.76 -1.52 -14.72
CA LEU A 246 3.36 -2.85 -14.57
C LEU A 246 2.37 -3.84 -13.94
N SER A 247 1.68 -3.41 -12.87
CA SER A 247 0.59 -4.18 -12.26
C SER A 247 -0.52 -4.46 -13.25
N ALA A 248 -0.89 -3.49 -14.09
CA ALA A 248 -1.92 -3.66 -15.10
C ALA A 248 -1.49 -4.66 -16.18
N ALA A 249 -0.24 -4.60 -16.62
CA ALA A 249 0.33 -5.57 -17.56
C ALA A 249 0.37 -7.00 -16.99
N VAL A 250 0.70 -7.15 -15.69
CA VAL A 250 0.62 -8.45 -15.00
C VAL A 250 -0.82 -8.94 -14.93
N ALA A 251 -1.78 -8.08 -14.63
CA ALA A 251 -3.21 -8.43 -14.61
C ALA A 251 -3.71 -8.91 -15.98
N ASP A 252 -3.30 -8.22 -17.04
CA ASP A 252 -3.59 -8.60 -18.42
C ASP A 252 -2.97 -9.95 -18.77
N GLY A 253 -1.71 -10.21 -18.38
CA GLY A 253 -1.07 -11.51 -18.59
C GLY A 253 -1.71 -12.66 -17.82
N MET A 254 -2.41 -12.38 -16.72
CA MET A 254 -3.12 -13.36 -15.90
C MET A 254 -4.58 -13.62 -16.35
N SER A 255 -5.10 -12.86 -17.32
CA SER A 255 -6.48 -12.97 -17.78
C SER A 255 -6.56 -13.09 -19.30
N VAL A 256 -7.48 -13.91 -19.81
CA VAL A 256 -7.49 -14.29 -21.22
C VAL A 256 -7.91 -13.14 -22.15
N ASP A 257 -8.66 -12.16 -21.65
CA ASP A 257 -9.30 -11.10 -22.46
C ASP A 257 -9.27 -9.70 -21.83
N SER A 258 -8.36 -9.42 -20.89
CA SER A 258 -8.16 -8.06 -20.38
C SER A 258 -7.02 -7.37 -21.13
N ARG A 259 -7.28 -6.13 -21.55
CA ARG A 259 -6.24 -5.16 -21.88
C ARG A 259 -6.54 -3.87 -21.16
N HIS A 260 -5.56 -3.33 -20.47
CA HIS A 260 -5.65 -2.01 -19.90
C HIS A 260 -5.42 -0.92 -20.96
N ASP A 261 -5.97 0.26 -20.69
CA ASP A 261 -5.66 1.50 -21.40
C ASP A 261 -4.64 2.29 -20.55
N PRO A 262 -3.37 2.43 -20.99
CA PRO A 262 -2.33 3.06 -20.17
C PRO A 262 -2.63 4.51 -19.80
N ASP A 263 -3.18 5.29 -20.73
CA ASP A 263 -3.44 6.71 -20.51
C ASP A 263 -4.60 6.89 -19.51
N LYS A 264 -5.63 6.04 -19.59
CA LYS A 264 -6.69 5.99 -18.57
C LYS A 264 -6.20 5.51 -17.22
N GLU A 265 -5.25 4.57 -17.20
CA GLU A 265 -4.67 4.12 -15.93
C GLU A 265 -3.92 5.26 -15.24
N LEU A 266 -3.10 6.02 -15.97
CA LEU A 266 -2.46 7.22 -15.42
C LEU A 266 -3.48 8.25 -14.94
N PHE A 267 -4.56 8.47 -15.69
CA PHE A 267 -5.63 9.37 -15.28
C PHE A 267 -6.28 8.92 -13.98
N GLY A 268 -6.64 7.63 -13.87
CA GLY A 268 -7.24 7.06 -12.67
C GLY A 268 -6.32 7.14 -11.44
N GLN A 269 -5.03 6.82 -11.60
CA GLN A 269 -4.04 7.02 -10.55
C GLN A 269 -3.88 8.49 -10.18
N GLY A 270 -3.92 9.39 -11.16
CA GLY A 270 -3.84 10.83 -10.93
C GLY A 270 -5.01 11.35 -10.09
N VAL A 271 -6.24 10.98 -10.44
CA VAL A 271 -7.45 11.31 -9.65
C VAL A 271 -7.38 10.69 -8.24
N ALA A 272 -6.93 9.44 -8.14
CA ALA A 272 -6.77 8.76 -6.86
C ALA A 272 -5.75 9.48 -5.95
N ASN A 273 -4.62 9.91 -6.50
CA ASN A 273 -3.56 10.63 -5.77
C ASN A 273 -3.88 12.11 -5.53
N LEU A 274 -4.79 12.71 -6.30
CA LEU A 274 -5.36 14.02 -5.98
C LEU A 274 -6.30 13.95 -4.76
N ALA A 275 -7.12 12.89 -4.69
CA ALA A 275 -8.16 12.77 -3.69
C ALA A 275 -7.66 12.17 -2.36
N ALA A 276 -6.82 11.14 -2.39
CA ALA A 276 -6.38 10.45 -1.17
C ALA A 276 -5.76 11.39 -0.12
N PRO A 277 -4.89 12.36 -0.47
CA PRO A 277 -4.31 13.28 0.51
C PRO A 277 -5.34 14.17 1.21
N LEU A 278 -6.46 14.47 0.56
CA LEU A 278 -7.56 15.24 1.16
C LEU A 278 -8.12 14.52 2.39
N PHE A 279 -8.13 13.19 2.36
CA PHE A 279 -8.54 12.31 3.46
C PHE A 279 -7.33 11.84 4.28
N GLY A 280 -6.20 12.55 4.26
CA GLY A 280 -4.98 12.17 4.98
C GLY A 280 -4.31 10.89 4.48
N GLY A 281 -4.68 10.41 3.30
CA GLY A 281 -4.11 9.23 2.68
C GLY A 281 -2.74 9.52 2.04
N VAL A 282 -1.83 8.55 2.16
CA VAL A 282 -0.56 8.54 1.43
C VAL A 282 -0.77 8.30 -0.08
N PRO A 283 0.21 8.69 -0.91
CA PRO A 283 0.25 8.32 -2.32
C PRO A 283 -0.01 6.84 -2.58
N ALA A 284 -0.74 6.57 -3.66
CA ALA A 284 -1.24 5.26 -4.04
C ALA A 284 -0.76 4.86 -5.43
N THR A 285 -0.74 3.55 -5.66
CA THR A 285 -0.51 2.98 -7.00
C THR A 285 -1.17 1.60 -7.13
N GLY A 286 -1.19 1.05 -8.33
CA GLY A 286 -1.61 -0.32 -8.59
C GLY A 286 -0.69 -1.32 -7.88
N ALA A 287 -1.26 -2.17 -7.03
CA ALA A 287 -0.48 -3.12 -6.24
C ALA A 287 -0.49 -4.50 -6.90
N ILE A 288 0.67 -4.93 -7.41
CA ILE A 288 0.84 -6.21 -8.13
C ILE A 288 0.27 -7.39 -7.31
N ALA A 289 0.62 -7.48 -6.02
CA ALA A 289 0.17 -8.57 -5.15
C ALA A 289 -1.36 -8.60 -4.97
N ARG A 290 -1.98 -7.43 -4.72
CA ARG A 290 -3.45 -7.35 -4.53
C ARG A 290 -4.18 -7.65 -5.83
N THR A 291 -3.67 -7.14 -6.95
CA THR A 291 -4.19 -7.40 -8.29
C THR A 291 -4.10 -8.88 -8.64
N ALA A 292 -2.96 -9.54 -8.36
CA ALA A 292 -2.81 -10.98 -8.59
C ALA A 292 -3.79 -11.82 -7.76
N VAL A 293 -4.02 -11.45 -6.49
CA VAL A 293 -5.05 -12.09 -5.64
C VAL A 293 -6.44 -11.87 -6.24
N ASN A 294 -6.74 -10.66 -6.73
CA ASN A 294 -8.02 -10.32 -7.35
C ASN A 294 -8.29 -11.21 -8.58
N VAL A 295 -7.33 -11.33 -9.49
CA VAL A 295 -7.46 -12.18 -10.69
C VAL A 295 -7.58 -13.66 -10.31
N ARG A 296 -6.78 -14.15 -9.37
CA ARG A 296 -6.84 -15.56 -8.90
C ARG A 296 -8.15 -15.89 -8.19
N ALA A 297 -8.74 -14.93 -7.50
CA ALA A 297 -10.06 -15.07 -6.89
C ALA A 297 -11.21 -15.04 -7.92
N GLY A 298 -10.89 -14.84 -9.21
CA GLY A 298 -11.84 -14.91 -10.31
C GLY A 298 -12.54 -13.60 -10.63
N ALA A 299 -11.94 -12.45 -10.27
CA ALA A 299 -12.43 -11.15 -10.68
C ALA A 299 -12.48 -11.04 -12.22
N SER A 300 -13.54 -10.41 -12.70
CA SER A 300 -13.85 -10.20 -14.11
C SER A 300 -14.17 -8.74 -14.43
N SER A 301 -14.41 -7.91 -13.41
CA SER A 301 -14.73 -6.49 -13.59
C SER A 301 -14.24 -5.59 -12.46
N ARG A 302 -14.33 -4.28 -12.69
CA ARG A 302 -14.02 -3.21 -11.72
C ARG A 302 -14.82 -3.32 -10.42
N LEU A 303 -15.94 -4.05 -10.45
CA LEU A 303 -16.77 -4.28 -9.26
C LEU A 303 -15.95 -4.93 -8.14
N ALA A 304 -15.01 -5.83 -8.44
CA ALA A 304 -14.20 -6.46 -7.41
C ALA A 304 -13.33 -5.44 -6.64
N ALA A 305 -12.71 -4.49 -7.34
CA ALA A 305 -11.93 -3.42 -6.73
C ALA A 305 -12.81 -2.42 -5.94
N LEU A 306 -14.03 -2.14 -6.42
CA LEU A 306 -15.00 -1.32 -5.69
C LEU A 306 -15.51 -2.00 -4.41
N VAL A 307 -15.80 -3.30 -4.48
CA VAL A 307 -16.18 -4.11 -3.32
C VAL A 307 -15.03 -4.17 -2.33
N HIS A 308 -13.80 -4.32 -2.80
CA HIS A 308 -12.61 -4.26 -1.97
C HIS A 308 -12.56 -2.94 -1.16
N ALA A 309 -12.71 -1.80 -1.82
CA ALA A 309 -12.73 -0.49 -1.15
C ALA A 309 -13.93 -0.35 -0.18
N ALA A 310 -15.10 -0.84 -0.56
CA ALA A 310 -16.30 -0.79 0.28
C ALA A 310 -16.18 -1.68 1.53
N VAL A 311 -15.59 -2.87 1.41
CA VAL A 311 -15.34 -3.77 2.55
C VAL A 311 -14.34 -3.13 3.50
N LEU A 312 -13.25 -2.52 2.99
CA LEU A 312 -12.32 -1.78 3.85
C LEU A 312 -12.99 -0.59 4.54
N ALA A 313 -13.84 0.17 3.84
CA ALA A 313 -14.61 1.26 4.44
C ALA A 313 -15.55 0.75 5.54
N ALA A 314 -16.24 -0.37 5.31
CA ALA A 314 -17.10 -1.01 6.31
C ALA A 314 -16.32 -1.50 7.53
N VAL A 315 -15.13 -2.07 7.34
CA VAL A 315 -14.24 -2.47 8.44
C VAL A 315 -13.84 -1.25 9.27
N VAL A 316 -13.46 -0.14 8.63
CA VAL A 316 -13.11 1.10 9.35
C VAL A 316 -14.29 1.62 10.16
N LEU A 317 -15.49 1.66 9.58
CA LEU A 317 -16.70 2.12 10.26
C LEU A 317 -17.15 1.18 11.40
N ALA A 318 -17.00 -0.13 11.22
CA ALA A 318 -17.37 -1.13 12.22
C ALA A 318 -16.33 -1.27 13.34
N ALA A 319 -15.05 -0.99 13.05
CA ALA A 319 -13.98 -0.98 14.04
C ALA A 319 -13.98 0.31 14.88
N ALA A 320 -14.46 1.44 14.33
CA ALA A 320 -14.55 2.72 15.03
C ALA A 320 -15.15 2.64 16.46
N PRO A 321 -16.30 1.97 16.71
CA PRO A 321 -16.85 1.86 18.06
C PRO A 321 -16.13 0.85 18.99
N LEU A 322 -15.25 0.00 18.47
CA LEU A 322 -14.50 -0.98 19.28
C LEU A 322 -13.20 -0.39 19.84
N VAL A 323 -12.83 0.80 19.39
CA VAL A 323 -11.58 1.48 19.69
C VAL A 323 -11.83 2.82 20.42
N ALA A 324 -13.09 3.26 20.50
CA ALA A 324 -13.52 4.47 21.20
C ALA A 324 -13.82 4.24 22.68
#